data_AF-A0A357BM87-F1
#
_entry.id   AF-A0A357BM87-F1
#
_cell.length_a   1.000
_cell.length_b   1.000
_cell.length_c   1.000
_cell.angle_alpha   90.00
_cell.angle_beta   90.00
_cell.angle_gamma   90.00
#
_symmetry.space_group_name_H-M   'P 1'
#
loop_
_entity.id
_entity.type
_entity.pdbx_description
1 polymer ?
#
loop_
_entity_poly.entity_id
_entity_poly.type
_entity_poly.pdbx_seq_one_letter_code
_entity_poly.pdbx_strand_id
1 'polypeptide(L)'
;MRKMQILLIGFFVGMILFPINFASADKANEIVDTLNKFIDTLTITINVNPVSQENREKCGLRSILLYTSSTLLIEPPGLCPNGEPSSVATKVTKEEVSRVITLLAETNFLEQAKKYYSERTPTASKTSAPPANAMDILDKKSDVNLKAQLGGYIIQLNMFDQNWYTYYENSFEWTKESKEFFLKIESSLEGEARKQISALFKKIE
;
A
#
# COMPACT_ATOMS: atom_id res chain seq x y z
N MET A 1 53.79 -28.98 1.26
CA MET A 1 52.39 -28.84 1.71
C MET A 1 51.97 -27.38 1.53
N ARG A 2 51.14 -27.07 0.53
CA ARG A 2 50.64 -25.71 0.24
C ARG A 2 49.38 -25.44 1.07
N LYS A 3 49.36 -24.34 1.84
CA LYS A 3 48.18 -23.86 2.57
C LYS A 3 47.30 -23.06 1.59
N MET A 4 46.07 -23.53 1.37
CA MET A 4 45.00 -22.78 0.71
C MET A 4 44.46 -21.75 1.70
N GLN A 5 44.59 -20.46 1.39
CA GLN A 5 43.82 -19.40 2.05
C GLN A 5 42.53 -19.20 1.27
N ILE A 6 41.40 -19.44 1.92
CA ILE A 6 40.07 -19.17 1.41
C ILE A 6 39.82 -17.67 1.57
N LEU A 7 39.67 -16.98 0.43
CA LEU A 7 39.29 -15.58 0.36
C LEU A 7 37.77 -15.48 0.64
N LEU A 8 37.39 -14.99 1.83
CA LEU A 8 36.01 -14.62 2.14
C LEU A 8 35.69 -13.30 1.44
N ILE A 9 34.92 -13.37 0.35
CA ILE A 9 34.31 -12.20 -0.29
C ILE A 9 33.11 -11.80 0.58
N GLY A 10 33.30 -10.76 1.39
CA GLY A 10 32.21 -10.08 2.08
C GLY A 10 31.31 -9.37 1.08
N PHE A 11 30.10 -9.89 0.88
CA PHE A 11 29.02 -9.22 0.17
C PHE A 11 28.52 -8.06 1.03
N PHE A 12 29.06 -6.86 0.83
CA PHE A 12 28.44 -5.62 1.30
C PHE A 12 27.23 -5.36 0.42
N VAL A 13 26.04 -5.81 0.84
CA VAL A 13 24.78 -5.32 0.29
C VAL A 13 24.63 -3.89 0.80
N GLY A 14 25.07 -2.94 -0.01
CA GLY A 14 24.76 -1.54 0.21
C GLY A 14 23.24 -1.39 0.16
N MET A 15 22.62 -1.16 1.33
CA MET A 15 21.30 -0.54 1.37
C MET A 15 21.43 0.79 0.65
N ILE A 16 20.90 0.86 -0.57
CA ILE A 16 20.67 2.12 -1.25
C ILE A 16 19.58 2.81 -0.42
N LEU A 17 20.01 3.65 0.51
CA LEU A 17 19.19 4.73 1.05
C LEU A 17 18.84 5.60 -0.16
N PHE A 18 17.70 5.34 -0.78
CA PHE A 18 17.20 6.21 -1.82
C PHE A 18 17.06 7.60 -1.19
N PRO A 19 17.79 8.62 -1.69
CA PRO A 19 17.51 9.97 -1.25
C PRO A 19 16.04 10.26 -1.54
N ILE A 20 15.35 10.81 -0.55
CA ILE A 20 13.99 11.34 -0.68
C ILE A 20 14.08 12.51 -1.67
N ASN A 21 14.11 12.22 -2.96
CA ASN A 21 13.99 13.21 -4.01
C ASN A 21 12.54 13.65 -3.98
N PHE A 22 12.27 14.79 -3.35
CA PHE A 22 10.97 15.43 -3.40
C PHE A 22 10.55 15.58 -4.86
N ALA A 23 9.37 15.05 -5.18
CA ALA A 23 8.73 15.31 -6.45
C ALA A 23 8.76 16.81 -6.74
N SER A 24 8.97 17.21 -8.00
CA SER A 24 8.64 18.58 -8.37
C SER A 24 7.18 18.80 -7.98
N ALA A 25 6.90 19.80 -7.14
CA ALA A 25 5.57 20.02 -6.56
C ALA A 25 4.44 19.98 -7.60
N ASP A 26 4.71 20.41 -8.83
CA ASP A 26 3.79 20.36 -9.97
C ASP A 26 3.31 18.95 -10.32
N LYS A 27 4.19 17.95 -10.30
CA LYS A 27 3.83 16.53 -10.58
C LYS A 27 3.01 15.92 -9.45
N ALA A 28 3.36 16.23 -8.20
CA ALA A 28 2.60 15.76 -7.05
C ALA A 28 1.17 16.31 -7.10
N ASN A 29 1.02 17.61 -7.41
CA ASN A 29 -0.28 18.26 -7.57
C ASN A 29 -1.11 17.65 -8.72
N GLU A 30 -0.50 17.39 -9.88
CA GLU A 30 -1.19 16.77 -11.02
C GLU A 30 -1.75 15.38 -10.68
N ILE A 31 -0.99 14.57 -9.93
CA ILE A 31 -1.44 13.25 -9.52
C ILE A 31 -2.53 13.36 -8.44
N VAL A 32 -2.40 14.26 -7.46
CA VAL A 32 -3.45 14.53 -6.47
C VAL A 32 -4.76 14.93 -7.17
N ASP A 33 -4.68 15.87 -8.12
CA ASP A 33 -5.83 16.30 -8.91
C ASP A 33 -6.45 15.15 -9.71
N THR A 34 -5.62 14.28 -10.26
CA THR A 34 -6.09 13.07 -10.96
C THR A 34 -6.80 12.12 -10.00
N LEU A 35 -6.20 11.79 -8.86
CA LEU A 35 -6.78 10.88 -7.86
C LEU A 35 -8.10 11.44 -7.31
N ASN A 36 -8.18 12.75 -7.08
CA ASN A 36 -9.38 13.43 -6.59
C ASN A 36 -10.54 13.37 -7.61
N LYS A 37 -10.27 13.35 -8.92
CA LYS A 37 -11.32 13.12 -9.94
C LYS A 37 -11.96 11.74 -9.84
N PHE A 38 -11.23 10.76 -9.32
CA PHE A 38 -11.70 9.39 -9.14
C PHE A 38 -12.10 9.07 -7.69
N ILE A 39 -12.20 10.08 -6.82
CA ILE A 39 -12.40 9.87 -5.37
C ILE A 39 -13.65 9.07 -5.02
N ASP A 40 -14.68 9.12 -5.87
CA ASP A 40 -15.91 8.32 -5.74
C ASP A 40 -15.70 6.82 -5.94
N THR A 41 -14.60 6.43 -6.56
CA THR A 41 -14.22 5.05 -6.82
C THR A 41 -12.89 4.68 -6.17
N LEU A 42 -12.22 5.63 -5.52
CA LEU A 42 -10.93 5.39 -4.92
C LEU A 42 -11.08 4.57 -3.64
N THR A 43 -10.21 3.58 -3.50
CA THR A 43 -9.99 2.87 -2.24
C THR A 43 -8.53 2.93 -1.84
N ILE A 44 -8.28 2.95 -0.54
CA ILE A 44 -6.94 2.94 0.04
C ILE A 44 -6.81 1.68 0.89
N THR A 45 -5.92 0.78 0.50
CA THR A 45 -5.59 -0.41 1.29
C THR A 45 -4.27 -0.19 2.01
N ILE A 46 -4.26 -0.43 3.31
CA ILE A 46 -3.06 -0.43 4.13
C ILE A 46 -2.87 -1.84 4.67
N ASN A 47 -1.83 -2.52 4.21
CA ASN A 47 -1.46 -3.87 4.64
C ASN A 47 -0.20 -3.81 5.49
N VAL A 48 -0.18 -4.56 6.59
CA VAL A 48 0.94 -4.60 7.53
C VAL A 48 1.53 -5.99 7.60
N ASN A 49 2.84 -6.06 7.41
CA ASN A 49 3.62 -7.27 7.59
C ASN A 49 4.45 -7.15 8.88
N PRO A 50 4.16 -7.96 9.92
CA PRO A 50 4.91 -7.90 11.16
C PRO A 50 6.39 -8.26 10.97
N VAL A 51 7.25 -7.55 11.72
CA VAL A 51 8.71 -7.75 11.69
C VAL A 51 9.09 -9.08 12.36
N SER A 52 8.52 -9.40 13.53
CA SER A 52 8.88 -10.61 14.28
C SER A 52 8.02 -11.82 13.87
N GLN A 53 8.63 -13.01 13.86
CA GLN A 53 7.94 -14.27 13.60
C GLN A 53 6.84 -14.53 14.63
N GLU A 54 7.07 -14.21 15.91
CA GLU A 54 6.05 -14.28 16.96
C GLU A 54 4.82 -13.43 16.62
N ASN A 55 5.01 -12.22 16.08
CA ASN A 55 3.89 -11.38 15.66
C ASN A 55 3.26 -11.83 14.34
N ARG A 56 3.97 -12.58 13.48
CA ARG A 56 3.37 -13.20 12.28
C ARG A 56 2.45 -14.37 12.63
N GLU A 57 2.79 -15.12 13.67
CA GLU A 57 2.00 -16.25 14.17
C GLU A 57 0.80 -15.79 15.02
N LYS A 58 0.86 -14.60 15.61
CA LYS A 58 -0.28 -13.97 16.29
C LYS A 58 -1.35 -13.54 15.29
N CYS A 59 -2.58 -13.97 15.56
CA CYS A 59 -3.75 -13.50 14.83
C CYS A 59 -4.16 -12.07 15.23
N GLY A 60 -4.86 -11.39 14.32
CA GLY A 60 -5.37 -10.03 14.51
C GLY A 60 -5.36 -9.22 13.22
N LEU A 61 -5.74 -7.95 13.35
CA LEU A 61 -5.88 -7.03 12.22
C LEU A 61 -4.54 -6.79 11.51
N ARG A 62 -4.51 -7.03 10.19
CA ARG A 62 -3.34 -6.85 9.30
C ARG A 62 -3.61 -5.96 8.10
N SER A 63 -4.88 -5.71 7.78
CA SER A 63 -5.26 -4.96 6.59
C SER A 63 -6.46 -4.08 6.88
N ILE A 64 -6.40 -2.83 6.42
CA ILE A 64 -7.55 -1.92 6.42
C ILE A 64 -7.78 -1.45 5.01
N LEU A 65 -9.03 -1.54 4.57
CA LEU A 65 -9.50 -0.92 3.35
C LEU A 65 -10.35 0.31 3.69
N LEU A 66 -9.94 1.47 3.23
CA LEU A 66 -10.71 2.71 3.31
C LEU A 66 -11.41 2.94 1.98
N TYR A 67 -12.70 3.24 2.01
CA TYR A 67 -13.51 3.43 0.80
C TYR A 67 -14.54 4.54 0.95
N THR A 68 -14.83 5.25 -0.14
CA THR A 68 -15.82 6.32 -0.19
C THR A 68 -17.18 5.83 -0.70
N SER A 69 -17.17 4.94 -1.70
CA SER A 69 -18.38 4.49 -2.37
C SER A 69 -19.22 3.54 -1.52
N SER A 70 -20.53 3.78 -1.49
CA SER A 70 -21.49 2.82 -0.91
C SER A 70 -21.83 1.65 -1.85
N THR A 71 -21.41 1.73 -3.11
CA THR A 71 -21.77 0.76 -4.16
C THR A 71 -20.62 -0.15 -4.55
N LEU A 72 -19.41 0.12 -4.05
CA LEU A 72 -18.31 -0.81 -4.16
C LEU A 72 -18.66 -2.04 -3.33
N LEU A 73 -18.87 -3.17 -4.01
CA LEU A 73 -18.88 -4.49 -3.38
C LEU A 73 -17.47 -4.73 -2.87
N ILE A 74 -17.33 -4.61 -1.56
CA ILE A 74 -16.07 -4.67 -0.87
C ILE A 74 -16.07 -5.98 -0.09
N GLU A 75 -15.26 -6.93 -0.53
CA GLU A 75 -14.86 -8.03 0.33
C GLU A 75 -13.63 -7.56 1.11
N PRO A 76 -13.77 -7.25 2.41
CA PRO A 76 -13.18 -8.16 3.38
C PRO A 76 -13.93 -8.17 4.73
N PRO A 77 -13.96 -9.31 5.43
CA PRO A 77 -12.76 -9.74 6.15
C PRO A 77 -12.38 -11.21 5.95
N GLY A 78 -11.07 -11.46 5.82
CA GLY A 78 -10.51 -12.73 6.28
C GLY A 78 -10.70 -12.81 7.79
N LEU A 79 -11.18 -13.95 8.28
CA LEU A 79 -11.27 -14.21 9.71
C LEU A 79 -10.07 -15.03 10.15
N CYS A 80 -9.54 -14.66 11.29
CA CYS A 80 -8.67 -15.52 12.05
C CYS A 80 -9.42 -16.78 12.52
N PRO A 81 -8.71 -17.89 12.80
CA PRO A 81 -9.33 -19.09 13.37
C PRO A 81 -10.06 -18.85 14.71
N ASN A 82 -9.67 -17.81 15.45
CA ASN A 82 -10.31 -17.38 16.70
C ASN A 82 -11.54 -16.45 16.48
N GLY A 83 -11.92 -16.18 15.24
CA GLY A 83 -13.05 -15.30 14.89
C GLY A 83 -12.72 -13.80 14.86
N GLU A 84 -11.50 -13.39 15.19
CA GLU A 84 -11.08 -11.98 15.05
C GLU A 84 -10.88 -11.60 13.57
N PRO A 85 -11.15 -10.35 13.18
CA PRO A 85 -10.91 -9.90 11.81
C PRO A 85 -9.40 -9.77 11.53
N SER A 86 -8.94 -10.41 10.44
CA SER A 86 -7.59 -10.19 9.89
C SER A 86 -7.54 -8.99 8.94
N SER A 87 -8.69 -8.55 8.46
CA SER A 87 -8.89 -7.38 7.62
C SER A 87 -10.18 -6.69 8.03
N VAL A 88 -10.30 -5.38 7.85
CA VAL A 88 -11.58 -4.67 7.93
C VAL A 88 -11.71 -3.70 6.77
N ALA A 89 -12.95 -3.40 6.41
CA ALA A 89 -13.25 -2.30 5.51
C ALA A 89 -14.05 -1.22 6.24
N THR A 90 -13.62 0.02 6.08
CA THR A 90 -14.25 1.17 6.73
C THR A 90 -14.59 2.23 5.71
N LYS A 91 -15.85 2.67 5.75
CA LYS A 91 -16.30 3.79 4.94
C LYS A 91 -15.73 5.10 5.50
N VAL A 92 -15.24 5.94 4.62
CA VAL A 92 -14.66 7.26 4.90
C VAL A 92 -15.30 8.31 3.99
N THR A 93 -15.22 9.57 4.40
CA THR A 93 -15.68 10.70 3.59
C THR A 93 -14.69 10.99 2.46
N LYS A 94 -15.14 11.75 1.46
CA LYS A 94 -14.27 12.20 0.37
C LYS A 94 -13.18 13.13 0.91
N GLU A 95 -13.52 13.97 1.88
CA GLU A 95 -12.62 14.93 2.50
C GLU A 95 -11.50 14.22 3.27
N GLU A 96 -11.83 13.15 3.99
CA GLU A 96 -10.84 12.28 4.65
C GLU A 96 -9.88 11.65 3.64
N VAL A 97 -10.41 11.06 2.57
CA VAL A 97 -9.59 10.43 1.53
C VAL A 97 -8.71 11.45 0.80
N SER A 98 -9.23 12.63 0.49
CA SER A 98 -8.46 13.72 -0.12
C SER A 98 -7.28 14.12 0.76
N ARG A 99 -7.46 14.24 2.08
CA ARG A 99 -6.35 14.54 3.00
C ARG A 99 -5.30 13.44 2.99
N VAL A 100 -5.70 12.17 3.00
CA VAL A 100 -4.77 11.03 2.93
C VAL A 100 -3.98 11.04 1.60
N ILE A 101 -4.63 11.31 0.47
CA ILE A 101 -3.95 11.43 -0.84
C ILE A 101 -2.91 12.56 -0.80
N THR A 102 -3.25 13.72 -0.28
CA THR A 102 -2.32 14.86 -0.17
C THR A 102 -1.10 14.48 0.67
N LEU A 103 -1.30 13.83 1.82
CA LEU A 103 -0.21 13.33 2.66
C LEU A 103 0.69 12.32 1.91
N LEU A 104 0.11 11.42 1.11
CA LEU A 104 0.87 10.48 0.28
C LEU A 104 1.69 11.22 -0.78
N ALA A 105 1.12 12.23 -1.42
CA ALA A 105 1.82 13.03 -2.42
C ALA A 105 3.03 13.78 -1.83
N GLU A 106 2.93 14.25 -0.58
CA GLU A 106 4.04 14.91 0.13
C GLU A 106 5.20 13.97 0.48
N THR A 107 4.99 12.65 0.52
CA THR A 107 6.01 11.65 0.94
C THR A 107 6.72 10.97 -0.21
N ASN A 108 6.62 11.52 -1.44
CA ASN A 108 7.06 10.90 -2.69
C ASN A 108 6.46 9.52 -2.94
N PHE A 109 5.38 9.16 -2.22
CA PHE A 109 4.72 7.87 -2.40
C PHE A 109 4.40 7.65 -3.88
N LEU A 110 3.85 8.67 -4.56
CA LEU A 110 3.40 8.55 -5.94
C LEU A 110 4.54 8.44 -6.96
N GLU A 111 5.73 8.91 -6.63
CA GLU A 111 6.92 8.76 -7.48
C GLU A 111 7.56 7.38 -7.32
N GLN A 112 7.55 6.87 -6.09
CA GLN A 112 8.10 5.56 -5.75
C GLN A 112 7.10 4.42 -6.01
N ALA A 113 5.80 4.73 -6.01
CA ALA A 113 4.76 3.77 -6.24
C ALA A 113 4.83 3.27 -7.66
N LYS A 114 4.85 1.96 -7.80
CA LYS A 114 4.69 1.33 -9.10
C LYS A 114 3.22 1.47 -9.49
N LYS A 115 2.98 2.00 -10.69
CA LYS A 115 1.64 2.14 -11.28
C LYS A 115 1.30 0.90 -12.11
N TYR A 116 0.14 0.33 -11.87
CA TYR A 116 -0.34 -0.87 -12.53
C TYR A 116 -1.74 -0.67 -13.10
N TYR A 117 -2.03 -1.40 -14.16
CA TYR A 117 -3.33 -1.43 -14.82
C TYR A 117 -3.76 -2.88 -15.00
N SER A 118 -5.03 -3.17 -14.73
CA SER A 118 -5.59 -4.48 -15.03
C SER A 118 -7.09 -4.40 -15.30
N GLU A 119 -7.57 -5.35 -16.10
CA GLU A 119 -8.96 -5.40 -16.55
C GLU A 119 -9.88 -5.71 -15.38
N ARG A 120 -10.96 -4.93 -15.25
CA ARG A 120 -12.01 -5.28 -14.31
C ARG A 120 -12.80 -6.45 -14.90
N THR A 121 -12.58 -7.67 -14.42
CA THR A 121 -13.35 -8.84 -14.89
C THR A 121 -14.75 -8.83 -14.26
N PRO A 122 -15.79 -9.06 -15.07
CA PRO A 122 -16.78 -10.06 -14.65
C PRO A 122 -16.74 -11.27 -15.59
N THR A 123 -16.66 -11.01 -16.90
CA THR A 123 -16.24 -11.89 -18.01
C THR A 123 -16.33 -10.98 -19.24
N ALA A 124 -15.19 -10.64 -19.84
CA ALA A 124 -15.01 -9.79 -21.04
C ALA A 124 -15.38 -8.28 -20.97
N SER A 125 -14.36 -7.43 -21.02
CA SER A 125 -14.39 -6.15 -21.73
C SER A 125 -13.02 -5.95 -22.41
N LYS A 126 -12.80 -6.66 -23.53
CA LYS A 126 -11.57 -6.57 -24.34
C LYS A 126 -11.58 -5.41 -25.34
N THR A 127 -12.60 -4.55 -25.32
CA THR A 127 -12.81 -3.54 -26.38
C THR A 127 -12.01 -2.27 -26.17
N SER A 128 -11.46 -2.05 -24.98
CA SER A 128 -10.65 -0.87 -24.68
C SER A 128 -9.19 -1.30 -24.62
N ALA A 129 -8.34 -0.75 -25.48
CA ALA A 129 -6.91 -0.93 -25.33
C ALA A 129 -6.46 -0.29 -24.00
N PRO A 130 -5.51 -0.91 -23.27
CA PRO A 130 -4.94 -0.26 -22.10
C PRO A 130 -4.25 1.06 -22.51
N PRO A 131 -4.15 2.06 -21.60
CA PRO A 131 -3.41 3.28 -21.87
C PRO A 131 -1.98 3.02 -22.32
N ALA A 132 -1.40 3.90 -23.14
CA ALA A 132 -0.08 3.69 -23.77
C ALA A 132 1.09 3.47 -22.78
N ASN A 133 0.92 3.85 -21.51
CA ASN A 133 1.90 3.65 -20.42
C ASN A 133 1.53 2.49 -19.47
N ALA A 134 0.61 1.61 -19.86
CA ALA A 134 0.25 0.45 -19.08
C ALA A 134 1.41 -0.56 -19.06
N MET A 135 1.84 -0.94 -17.86
CA MET A 135 2.76 -2.07 -17.66
C MET A 135 1.93 -3.33 -17.39
N ASP A 136 2.27 -4.40 -18.10
CA ASP A 136 1.62 -5.70 -17.94
C ASP A 136 1.94 -6.29 -16.57
N ILE A 137 0.94 -6.88 -15.89
CA ILE A 137 1.15 -7.53 -14.59
C ILE A 137 1.70 -8.94 -14.86
N LEU A 138 2.96 -9.01 -15.31
CA LEU A 138 3.65 -10.29 -15.40
C LEU A 138 4.33 -10.62 -14.06
N ASP A 139 3.61 -11.47 -13.32
CA ASP A 139 4.11 -12.45 -12.34
C ASP A 139 4.83 -11.90 -11.08
N LYS A 140 4.05 -11.27 -10.19
CA LYS A 140 4.49 -10.72 -8.89
C LYS A 140 4.72 -11.75 -7.76
N LYS A 141 4.96 -13.04 -8.05
CA LYS A 141 5.30 -14.00 -6.97
C LYS A 141 6.67 -13.76 -6.33
N SER A 142 7.57 -13.00 -6.98
CA SER A 142 8.93 -12.76 -6.49
C SER A 142 9.05 -11.55 -5.55
N ASP A 143 8.38 -10.43 -5.83
CA ASP A 143 8.53 -9.17 -5.06
C ASP A 143 7.75 -9.18 -3.73
N VAL A 144 6.58 -9.86 -3.69
CA VAL A 144 5.75 -9.97 -2.48
C VAL A 144 6.45 -10.80 -1.38
N ASN A 145 7.22 -11.81 -1.77
CA ASN A 145 7.92 -12.69 -0.84
C ASN A 145 9.17 -12.06 -0.20
N LEU A 146 9.90 -11.20 -0.92
CA LEU A 146 11.10 -10.53 -0.39
C LEU A 146 10.76 -9.46 0.66
N LYS A 147 9.68 -8.70 0.43
CA LYS A 147 9.27 -7.64 1.38
C LYS A 147 8.48 -8.17 2.58
N ALA A 148 7.82 -9.33 2.44
CA ALA A 148 7.23 -10.03 3.59
C ALA A 148 8.29 -10.47 4.62
N GLN A 149 9.56 -10.60 4.23
CA GLN A 149 10.63 -11.04 5.13
C GLN A 149 11.18 -9.95 6.04
N LEU A 150 11.19 -8.68 5.61
CA LEU A 150 11.84 -7.57 6.36
C LEU A 150 10.92 -6.85 7.35
N GLY A 151 9.61 -7.13 7.29
CA GLY A 151 8.61 -6.40 8.07
C GLY A 151 8.41 -4.97 7.59
N GLY A 152 7.20 -4.45 7.72
CA GLY A 152 6.84 -3.16 7.13
C GLY A 152 5.35 -3.05 6.84
N TYR A 153 5.01 -2.19 5.90
CA TYR A 153 3.65 -2.02 5.41
C TYR A 153 3.61 -1.68 3.93
N ILE A 154 2.45 -1.88 3.34
CA ILE A 154 2.16 -1.59 1.94
C ILE A 154 0.95 -0.69 1.90
N ILE A 155 1.06 0.43 1.20
CA ILE A 155 -0.08 1.27 0.87
C ILE A 155 -0.40 1.07 -0.60
N GLN A 156 -1.66 0.78 -0.88
CA GLN A 156 -2.19 0.61 -2.22
C GLN A 156 -3.36 1.56 -2.44
N LEU A 157 -3.30 2.38 -3.48
CA LEU A 157 -4.40 3.19 -3.95
C LEU A 157 -5.03 2.50 -5.15
N ASN A 158 -6.32 2.16 -5.11
CA ASN A 158 -7.03 1.57 -6.24
C ASN A 158 -8.12 2.51 -6.74
N MET A 159 -8.12 2.82 -8.03
CA MET A 159 -9.18 3.54 -8.70
C MET A 159 -9.89 2.62 -9.69
N PHE A 160 -11.21 2.72 -9.75
CA PHE A 160 -12.00 1.99 -10.74
C PHE A 160 -12.44 2.94 -11.85
N ASP A 161 -11.93 2.67 -13.04
CA ASP A 161 -12.50 3.11 -14.31
C ASP A 161 -13.55 2.06 -14.73
N GLN A 162 -14.53 2.49 -15.54
CA GLN A 162 -15.56 1.62 -16.13
C GLN A 162 -15.00 0.28 -16.65
N ASN A 163 -13.81 0.28 -17.28
CA ASN A 163 -13.22 -0.90 -17.92
C ASN A 163 -11.97 -1.45 -17.21
N TRP A 164 -11.29 -0.62 -16.40
CA TRP A 164 -9.99 -0.94 -15.82
C TRP A 164 -9.95 -0.61 -14.33
N TYR A 165 -9.16 -1.34 -13.56
CA TYR A 165 -8.68 -0.85 -12.28
C TYR A 165 -7.22 -0.42 -12.40
N THR A 166 -6.94 0.80 -11.97
CA THR A 166 -5.58 1.34 -11.86
C THR A 166 -5.19 1.30 -10.40
N TYR A 167 -4.00 0.77 -10.09
CA TYR A 167 -3.49 0.83 -8.73
C TYR A 167 -2.05 1.32 -8.62
N TYR A 168 -1.81 2.08 -7.56
CA TYR A 168 -0.49 2.53 -7.15
C TYR A 168 -0.13 1.79 -5.88
N GLU A 169 1.01 1.12 -5.85
CA GLU A 169 1.48 0.37 -4.70
C GLU A 169 2.90 0.77 -4.35
N ASN A 170 3.12 1.10 -3.08
CA ASN A 170 4.45 1.24 -2.54
C ASN A 170 4.56 0.51 -1.19
N SER A 171 5.76 0.06 -0.87
CA SER A 171 6.06 -0.61 0.40
C SER A 171 7.06 0.20 1.19
N PHE A 172 6.91 0.15 2.49
CA PHE A 172 7.67 0.95 3.43
C PHE A 172 8.18 0.06 4.56
N GLU A 173 9.39 0.36 5.01
CA GLU A 173 9.97 -0.23 6.22
C GLU A 173 9.41 0.44 7.48
N TRP A 174 9.47 -0.26 8.60
CA TRP A 174 9.10 0.32 9.90
C TRP A 174 10.23 1.15 10.49
N THR A 175 10.29 2.42 10.09
CA THR A 175 11.19 3.43 10.66
C THR A 175 10.43 4.44 11.52
N LYS A 176 11.15 5.32 12.24
CA LYS A 176 10.53 6.40 13.01
C LYS A 176 9.70 7.33 12.11
N GLU A 177 10.22 7.67 10.94
CA GLU A 177 9.58 8.52 9.94
C GLU A 177 8.28 7.89 9.43
N SER A 178 8.31 6.58 9.19
CA SER A 178 7.13 5.84 8.75
C SER A 178 6.03 5.79 9.82
N LYS A 179 6.39 5.71 11.11
CA LYS A 179 5.45 5.83 12.23
C LYS A 179 4.82 7.21 12.30
N GLU A 180 5.62 8.27 12.17
CA GLU A 180 5.13 9.65 12.13
C GLU A 180 4.17 9.87 10.96
N PHE A 181 4.48 9.28 9.79
CA PHE A 181 3.60 9.31 8.63
C PHE A 181 2.26 8.60 8.89
N PHE A 182 2.28 7.44 9.54
CA PHE A 182 1.06 6.75 9.95
C PHE A 182 0.19 7.56 10.91
N LEU A 183 0.82 8.25 11.87
CA LEU A 183 0.10 9.13 12.79
C LEU A 183 -0.56 10.30 12.05
N LYS A 184 0.06 10.83 10.99
CA LYS A 184 -0.57 11.82 10.11
C LYS A 184 -1.79 11.25 9.41
N ILE A 185 -1.69 10.05 8.83
CA ILE A 185 -2.85 9.34 8.24
C ILE A 185 -3.94 9.16 9.29
N GLU A 186 -3.62 8.62 10.47
CA GLU A 186 -4.57 8.44 11.57
C GLU A 186 -5.28 9.76 11.92
N SER A 187 -4.52 10.85 12.07
CA SER A 187 -5.06 12.17 12.42
C SER A 187 -5.94 12.79 11.33
N SER A 188 -5.78 12.35 10.08
CA SER A 188 -6.60 12.82 8.95
C SER A 188 -7.96 12.16 8.87
N LEU A 189 -8.17 11.09 9.65
CA LEU A 189 -9.39 10.28 9.71
C LEU A 189 -10.16 10.53 11.01
N GLU A 190 -11.44 10.20 10.99
CA GLU A 190 -12.39 10.37 12.08
C GLU A 190 -13.13 9.06 12.37
N GLY A 191 -13.87 9.06 13.49
CA GLY A 191 -14.78 7.97 13.86
C GLY A 191 -14.14 6.59 13.84
N GLU A 192 -14.78 5.66 13.12
CA GLU A 192 -14.37 4.26 13.06
C GLU A 192 -13.08 4.07 12.26
N ALA A 193 -12.85 4.85 11.19
CA ALA A 193 -11.66 4.72 10.36
C ALA A 193 -10.39 5.01 11.17
N ARG A 194 -10.42 6.07 11.97
CA ARG A 194 -9.32 6.41 12.89
C ARG A 194 -9.07 5.30 13.92
N LYS A 195 -10.13 4.76 14.54
CA LYS A 195 -10.01 3.67 15.53
C LYS A 195 -9.35 2.43 14.93
N GLN A 196 -9.77 2.05 13.74
CA GLN A 196 -9.21 0.89 13.05
C GLN A 196 -7.73 1.10 12.72
N ILE A 197 -7.36 2.26 12.17
CA ILE A 197 -5.94 2.58 11.89
C ILE A 197 -5.09 2.56 13.17
N SER A 198 -5.59 3.12 14.26
CA SER A 198 -4.92 3.06 15.56
C SER A 198 -4.76 1.62 16.06
N ALA A 199 -5.78 0.79 15.90
CA ALA A 199 -5.73 -0.64 16.27
C ALA A 199 -4.73 -1.43 15.41
N LEU A 200 -4.67 -1.14 14.10
CA LEU A 200 -3.69 -1.72 13.19
C LEU A 200 -2.28 -1.35 13.61
N PHE A 201 -2.03 -0.08 13.96
CA PHE A 201 -0.72 0.41 14.40
C PHE A 201 -0.24 -0.25 15.71
N LYS A 202 -1.12 -0.41 16.69
CA LYS A 202 -0.81 -1.07 17.98
C LYS A 202 -0.40 -2.53 17.85
N LYS A 203 -0.73 -3.21 16.76
CA LYS A 203 -0.38 -4.63 16.52
C LYS A 203 1.01 -4.83 15.92
N ILE A 204 1.72 -3.73 15.70
CA ILE A 204 3.04 -3.67 15.06
C ILE A 204 4.13 -3.44 16.10
N GLU A 205 3.81 -2.65 17.12
CA GLU A 205 4.64 -2.41 18.32
C GLU A 205 4.67 -3.62 19.25
#